data_AF-A0A0S8IIP7-F1
#
_entry.id   AF-A0A0S8IIP7-F1
#
_cell.length_a   1.000
_cell.length_b   1.000
_cell.length_c   1.000
_cell.angle_alpha   90.00
_cell.angle_beta   90.00
_cell.angle_gamma   90.00
#
_symmetry.space_group_name_H-M   'P 1'
#
loop_
_entity.id
_entity.type
_entity.pdbx_description
1 polymer ?
#
loop_
_entity_poly.entity_id
_entity_poly.type
_entity_poly.pdbx_seq_one_letter_code
_entity_poly.pdbx_strand_id
1 'polypeptide(L)' 'MEKKRHPIHRKGERNAFCPHYSVCLDEAVVRFWAFWDCSECAYRLSRDSGFDIDNRVNDSMPYYNVPDDIFEEVC' A
#
# COMPACT_ATOMS: atom_id res chain seq x y z
N MET A 1 13.02 22.00 -12.00
CA MET A 1 13.35 20.60 -12.36
C MET A 1 12.22 19.73 -11.86
N GLU A 2 11.30 19.33 -12.75
CA GLU A 2 10.24 18.40 -12.41
C GLU A 2 10.85 17.01 -12.21
N LYS A 3 10.79 16.50 -10.98
CA LYS A 3 11.36 15.21 -10.61
C LYS A 3 10.49 14.13 -11.26
N LYS A 4 10.93 13.71 -12.45
CA LYS A 4 10.26 12.71 -13.28
C LYS A 4 10.07 11.40 -12.51
N ARG A 5 8.95 10.76 -12.80
CA ARG A 5 8.57 9.40 -12.40
C ARG A 5 9.66 8.40 -12.77
N HIS A 6 10.12 7.62 -11.80
CA HIS A 6 11.03 6.50 -12.04
C HIS A 6 10.78 5.36 -11.03
N PRO A 7 9.86 4.41 -11.31
CA PRO A 7 9.90 3.13 -10.61
C PRO A 7 11.18 2.39 -11.01
N ILE A 8 11.94 1.89 -10.04
CA ILE A 8 13.19 1.17 -10.30
C ILE A 8 12.94 -0.32 -10.13
N HIS A 9 13.29 -1.13 -11.13
CA HIS A 9 13.20 -2.59 -11.08
C HIS A 9 14.32 -3.18 -10.21
N ARG A 10 14.23 -2.93 -8.91
CA ARG A 10 15.15 -3.41 -7.88
C ARG A 10 14.35 -3.69 -6.61
N LYS A 11 14.85 -4.64 -5.83
CA LYS A 11 14.27 -4.97 -4.53
C LYS A 11 14.57 -3.84 -3.54
N GLY A 12 13.53 -3.25 -2.96
CA GLY A 12 13.65 -2.15 -2.02
C GLY A 12 12.30 -1.67 -1.51
N GLU A 13 12.30 -0.49 -0.89
CA GLU A 13 11.10 0.08 -0.28
C GLU A 13 10.23 0.84 -1.30
N ARG A 14 8.93 0.61 -1.18
CA ARG A 14 7.89 1.32 -1.94
C ARG A 14 7.47 2.56 -1.15
N ASN A 15 7.22 3.65 -1.85
CA ASN A 15 6.68 4.86 -1.24
C ASN A 15 5.21 5.05 -1.64
N ALA A 16 4.28 4.51 -0.85
CA ALA A 16 2.85 4.65 -1.07
C ALA A 16 2.36 6.12 -1.02
N PHE A 17 3.13 7.01 -0.38
CA PHE A 17 2.84 8.44 -0.30
C PHE A 17 3.35 9.24 -1.50
N CYS A 18 4.02 8.59 -2.45
CA CYS A 18 4.41 9.24 -3.69
C CYS A 18 3.15 9.67 -4.47
N PRO A 19 3.02 10.95 -4.87
CA PRO A 19 1.89 11.43 -5.68
C PRO A 19 1.74 10.69 -7.03
N HIS A 20 2.78 9.97 -7.45
CA HIS A 20 2.81 9.20 -8.69
C HIS A 20 2.82 7.69 -8.45
N TYR A 21 2.50 7.24 -7.22
CA TYR A 21 2.57 5.83 -6.85
C TYR A 21 1.73 4.92 -7.75
N SER A 22 0.47 5.30 -8.01
CA SER A 22 -0.44 4.52 -8.86
C SER A 22 0.17 4.21 -10.21
N VAL A 23 0.79 5.21 -10.83
CA VAL A 23 1.32 5.03 -12.17
C VAL A 23 2.65 4.29 -12.18
N CYS A 24 3.45 4.44 -11.13
CA CYS A 24 4.62 3.58 -10.94
C CYS A 24 4.21 2.11 -10.73
N LEU A 25 3.09 1.86 -10.06
CA LEU A 25 2.52 0.53 -9.90
C LEU A 25 2.01 -0.03 -11.24
N ASP A 26 1.29 0.78 -12.03
CA ASP A 26 0.82 0.38 -13.36
C ASP A 26 2.00 -0.05 -14.25
N GLU A 27 3.10 0.73 -14.24
CA GLU A 27 4.31 0.37 -15.00
C GLU A 27 4.94 -0.94 -14.53
N ALA A 28 5.03 -1.16 -13.22
CA ALA A 28 5.54 -2.41 -12.66
C ALA A 28 4.67 -3.61 -13.05
N VAL A 29 3.34 -3.45 -13.05
CA VAL A 29 2.38 -4.49 -13.44
C VAL A 29 2.50 -4.81 -14.93
N VAL A 30 2.49 -3.79 -15.80
CA VAL A 30 2.63 -3.96 -17.27
C VAL A 30 3.94 -4.67 -17.63
N ARG A 31 5.01 -4.42 -16.87
CA ARG A 31 6.32 -5.03 -17.07
C ARG A 31 6.52 -6.35 -16.31
N PHE A 32 5.50 -6.84 -15.60
CA PHE A 32 5.56 -8.05 -14.78
C PHE A 32 6.72 -8.05 -13.76
N TRP A 33 7.00 -6.89 -13.17
CA TRP A 33 8.02 -6.75 -12.15
C TRP A 33 7.56 -7.36 -10.82
N ALA A 34 8.27 -8.38 -10.35
CA ALA A 34 8.00 -9.01 -9.05
C ALA A 34 8.30 -8.07 -7.87
N PHE A 35 9.18 -7.09 -8.07
CA PHE A 35 9.55 -6.08 -7.08
C PHE A 35 9.92 -4.78 -7.79
N TRP A 36 9.70 -3.66 -7.11
CA TRP A 36 10.21 -2.37 -7.54
C TRP A 36 10.40 -1.48 -6.31
N ASP A 37 11.29 -0.52 -6.42
CA ASP A 37 11.58 0.42 -5.34
C ASP A 37 11.37 1.88 -5.76
N CYS A 38 11.26 2.72 -4.73
CA CYS A 38 11.10 4.15 -4.82
C CYS A 38 12.30 4.87 -4.17
N SER A 39 13.48 4.23 -4.16
CA SER A 39 14.66 4.69 -3.40
C SER A 39 15.21 6.03 -3.91
N GLU A 40 15.12 6.27 -5.21
CA GLU A 40 15.52 7.53 -5.86
C GLU A 40 14.36 8.54 -5.98
N CYS A 41 13.20 8.23 -5.40
CA CYS A 41 12.04 9.10 -5.48
C CYS A 41 12.26 10.38 -4.67
N ALA A 42 12.00 11.50 -5.31
CA ALA A 42 11.99 12.82 -4.68
C ALA A 42 11.08 12.94 -3.47
N TYR A 43 10.00 12.16 -3.45
CA TYR A 43 8.98 12.16 -2.41
C TYR A 43 9.27 11.14 -1.31
N ARG A 44 10.42 10.44 -1.34
CA ARG A 44 10.77 9.42 -0.33
C ARG A 44 10.83 10.00 1.08
N LEU A 45 11.25 11.26 1.21
CA LEU A 45 11.35 11.97 2.49
C LEU A 45 10.11 12.81 2.79
N SER A 46 9.13 12.90 1.89
CA SER A 46 7.87 13.62 2.15
C SER A 46 6.88 12.79 2.96
N ARG A 47 7.38 11.84 3.75
CA ARG A 47 6.58 11.15 4.76
C ARG A 47 6.19 12.20 5.77
N ASP A 48 5.02 12.79 5.58
CA ASP A 48 4.39 13.59 6.62
C ASP A 48 4.23 12.65 7.81
N SER A 49 4.93 12.95 8.91
CA SER A 49 4.85 12.19 10.16
C SER A 49 3.43 12.20 10.76
N GLY A 50 2.48 12.94 10.15
CA GLY A 50 1.06 12.93 10.50
C GLY A 50 0.26 11.74 9.94
N PHE A 51 0.82 10.92 9.05
CA PHE A 51 0.19 9.69 8.54
C PHE A 51 0.73 8.41 9.21
N ASP A 52 1.34 8.53 10.39
CA ASP A 52 1.40 7.35 11.25
C ASP A 52 -0.05 6.94 11.49
N ILE A 53 -0.42 5.79 10.92
CA ILE A 53 -1.69 5.12 11.23
C ILE A 53 -1.77 5.18 12.74
N ASP A 54 -2.71 5.97 13.24
CA ASP A 54 -2.90 6.12 14.67
C ASP A 54 -3.36 4.74 15.12
N ASN A 55 -2.40 3.89 15.51
CA ASN A 55 -2.61 2.59 16.15
C ASN A 55 -3.16 2.83 17.57
N ARG A 56 -3.97 3.86 17.75
CA ARG A 56 -4.99 3.90 18.77
C ARG A 56 -5.90 2.73 18.49
N VAL A 57 -5.55 1.62 19.10
CA VAL A 57 -6.48 0.58 19.48
C VAL A 57 -7.50 1.26 20.39
N ASN A 58 -8.51 1.88 19.80
CA ASN A 58 -9.76 2.07 20.51
C ASN A 58 -10.31 0.65 20.57
N ASP A 59 -10.04 -0.05 21.69
CA ASP A 59 -10.37 -1.46 21.99
C ASP A 59 -11.88 -1.80 21.89
N SER A 60 -12.67 -0.99 21.20
CA SER A 60 -13.93 -1.43 20.62
C SER A 60 -13.63 -2.31 19.40
N MET A 61 -13.11 -3.52 19.59
CA MET A 61 -13.25 -4.59 18.60
C MET A 61 -14.76 -4.91 18.53
N PRO A 62 -15.48 -4.55 17.46
CA PRO A 62 -16.88 -4.93 17.35
C PRO A 62 -16.94 -6.44 17.15
N TYR A 63 -17.52 -7.15 18.12
CA TYR A 63 -17.89 -8.55 17.94
C TYR A 63 -19.16 -8.59 17.09
N TYR A 64 -19.03 -9.09 15.87
CA TYR A 64 -20.16 -9.37 15.01
C TYR A 64 -20.64 -10.79 15.29
N ASN A 65 -21.92 -10.94 15.65
CA ASN A 65 -22.54 -12.25 15.70
C ASN A 65 -22.72 -12.74 14.25
N VAL A 66 -22.18 -13.91 13.96
CA VAL A 66 -22.39 -14.60 12.69
C VAL A 66 -23.70 -15.37 12.85
N PRO A 67 -24.74 -15.12 12.01
CA PRO A 67 -25.96 -15.91 12.04
C PRO A 67 -25.66 -17.41 11.88
N ASP A 68 -26.32 -18.24 12.70
CA ASP A 68 -26.14 -19.70 12.67
C ASP A 68 -26.51 -20.30 11.29
N ASP A 69 -27.41 -19.63 10.56
CA ASP A 69 -27.89 -19.99 9.22
C ASP A 69 -26.80 -19.94 8.13
N ILE A 70 -25.58 -19.45 8.44
CA ILE A 70 -24.44 -19.46 7.51
C ILE A 70 -23.81 -20.86 7.41
N PHE A 71 -24.12 -21.77 8.36
CA PHE A 71 -23.51 -23.10 8.45
C PHE A 71 -24.39 -24.27 7.94
N GLU A 72 -25.53 -24.01 7.29
CA GLU A 72 -26.33 -25.02 6.58
C GLU A 72 -26.37 -24.63 5.07
N GLU A 73 -25.96 -25.40 4.06
CA GLU A 73 -25.78 -26.83 3.83
C GLU A 73 -24.44 -27.10 3.11
N VAL A 74 -23.59 -27.97 3.68
CA VAL A 74 -22.78 -28.89 2.84
C VAL A 74 -23.05 -30.30 3.34
N CYS A 75 -23.84 -31.01 2.54
CA CYS A 75 -24.26 -32.42 2.56
C CYS A 75 -25.69 -32.67 3.04
#